data_AF-A0A7X6XQT3-F1
#
_entry.id   AF-A0A7X6XQT3-F1
#
_cell.length_a   1.000
_cell.length_b   1.000
_cell.length_c   1.000
_cell.angle_alpha   90.00
_cell.angle_beta   90.00
_cell.angle_gamma   90.00
#
_symmetry.space_group_name_H-M   'P 1'
#
loop_
_entity.id
_entity.type
_entity.pdbx_description
1 polymer ?
#
loop_
_entity_poly.entity_id
_entity_poly.type
_entity_poly.pdbx_seq_one_letter_code
_entity_poly.pdbx_strand_id
1 'polypeptide(L)'
;MAGEAIVLENEVCRYTIGSDGQNRSFVDRATGKEYCTPGFPVMIAGRGNQSWPATGASLEGETLVVTFGESGLTVKLDLAIQPRYFRFTVADVAGAEVDWVQLANLRLEIRENVGTLVNAAWNAQFGACLLACSPEVDSAGADQAQAHLYARVYRQYGMKGEKFALLGTPTGGPDPAEALLDAIGAVELAEGLPHPMLNGVWIKKAKERFASYLMVHNLGEANADPVIEFARGGFGCIEIYPWASMPSYTINKTLFPNGLEGLKRVADKIHAAGLQLGLHSMQAMVGWGGMHDPYVCPKADPRLLQDRHATLAEALADKATEVRVQESTEGWPEKGDLYLEGEILRYGRLLPNGFAECERGLHGTTVGAHAAGTRLGHLVNCFNMWGNVIYAPD
;
A
#
# COMPACT_ATOMS: atom_id res chain seq x y z
N MET A 1 8.99 -43.08 10.25
CA MET A 1 8.43 -43.50 8.95
C MET A 1 8.20 -42.23 8.16
N ALA A 2 8.91 -42.03 7.05
CA ALA A 2 8.67 -40.86 6.19
C ALA A 2 7.26 -41.02 5.60
N GLY A 3 6.32 -40.20 6.09
CA GLY A 3 4.97 -40.13 5.52
C GLY A 3 5.04 -39.70 4.05
N GLU A 4 4.02 -40.06 3.29
CA GLU A 4 3.84 -39.63 1.91
C GLU A 4 4.01 -38.11 1.80
N ALA A 5 4.73 -37.63 0.78
CA ALA A 5 5.08 -36.24 0.61
C ALA A 5 4.61 -35.72 -0.75
N ILE A 6 4.09 -34.50 -0.77
CA ILE A 6 3.66 -33.81 -1.97
C ILE A 6 4.88 -33.08 -2.53
N VAL A 7 5.26 -33.44 -3.75
CA VAL A 7 6.43 -32.89 -4.43
C VAL A 7 5.95 -32.03 -5.60
N LEU A 8 6.25 -30.74 -5.52
CA LEU A 8 6.04 -29.78 -6.61
C LEU A 8 7.41 -29.52 -7.24
N GLU A 9 7.52 -29.69 -8.56
CA GLU A 9 8.79 -29.58 -9.26
C GLU A 9 8.61 -28.84 -10.58
N ASN A 10 9.46 -27.85 -10.86
CA ASN A 10 9.58 -27.20 -12.17
C ASN A 10 10.99 -27.36 -12.74
N GLU A 11 11.40 -26.55 -13.72
CA GLU A 11 12.75 -26.67 -14.31
C GLU A 11 13.86 -26.33 -13.32
N VAL A 12 13.56 -25.51 -12.31
CA VAL A 12 14.56 -24.82 -11.49
C VAL A 12 14.60 -25.32 -10.04
N CYS A 13 13.44 -25.46 -9.40
CA CYS A 13 13.36 -25.80 -8.00
C CYS A 13 12.35 -26.94 -7.73
N ARG A 14 12.57 -27.61 -6.59
CA ARG A 14 11.65 -28.61 -6.05
C ARG A 14 11.19 -28.15 -4.67
N TYR A 15 9.88 -28.08 -4.47
CA TYR A 15 9.24 -27.75 -3.21
C TYR A 15 8.49 -28.97 -2.68
N THR A 16 8.77 -29.37 -1.44
CA THR A 16 8.16 -30.57 -0.84
C THR A 16 7.39 -30.23 0.43
N ILE A 17 6.15 -30.68 0.48
CA ILE A 17 5.22 -30.53 1.60
C ILE A 17 4.93 -31.93 2.16
N GLY A 18 5.06 -32.11 3.47
CA GLY A 18 4.73 -33.36 4.13
C GLY A 18 3.22 -33.54 4.26
N SER A 19 2.75 -34.79 4.24
CA SER A 19 1.35 -35.11 4.52
C SER A 19 0.86 -34.66 5.91
N ASP A 20 1.76 -34.32 6.83
CA ASP A 20 1.49 -33.70 8.12
C ASP A 20 1.33 -32.17 8.07
N GLY A 21 1.24 -31.59 6.87
CA GLY A 21 1.06 -30.16 6.69
C GLY A 21 2.31 -29.33 6.98
N GLN A 22 3.52 -29.92 6.94
CA GLN A 22 4.78 -29.22 7.19
C GLN A 22 5.60 -28.99 5.93
N ASN A 23 6.28 -27.86 5.86
CA ASN A 23 7.37 -27.61 4.91
C ASN A 23 8.52 -28.59 5.16
N ARG A 24 8.93 -29.31 4.12
CA ARG A 24 10.01 -30.31 4.20
C ARG A 24 11.28 -29.88 3.48
N SER A 25 11.15 -29.30 2.30
CA SER A 25 12.29 -29.08 1.42
C SER A 25 11.98 -28.01 0.38
N PHE A 26 12.98 -27.19 0.04
CA PHE A 26 13.00 -26.25 -1.08
C PHE A 26 14.40 -26.28 -1.70
N VAL A 27 14.54 -27.04 -2.78
CA VAL A 27 15.84 -27.43 -3.35
C VAL A 27 16.08 -26.75 -4.68
N ASP A 28 17.31 -26.27 -4.88
CA ASP A 28 17.86 -25.96 -6.20
C ASP A 28 18.10 -27.26 -6.96
N ARG A 29 17.38 -27.48 -8.07
CA ARG A 29 17.48 -28.74 -8.83
C ARG A 29 18.83 -28.90 -9.53
N ALA A 30 19.50 -27.81 -9.86
CA ALA A 30 20.77 -27.88 -10.57
C ALA A 30 21.88 -28.43 -9.67
N THR A 31 21.89 -28.04 -8.39
CA THR A 31 22.94 -28.41 -7.44
C THR A 31 22.52 -29.46 -6.41
N GLY A 32 21.21 -29.68 -6.26
CA GLY A 32 20.64 -30.51 -5.19
C GLY A 32 20.72 -29.87 -3.81
N LYS A 33 21.11 -28.58 -3.72
CA LYS A 33 21.25 -27.88 -2.44
C LYS A 33 19.89 -27.54 -1.84
N GLU A 34 19.74 -27.86 -0.55
CA GLU A 34 18.59 -27.52 0.28
C GLU A 34 18.67 -26.07 0.75
N TYR A 35 17.52 -25.40 0.78
CA TYR A 35 17.39 -24.03 1.28
C TYR A 35 16.26 -23.87 2.29
N CYS A 36 15.35 -24.82 2.43
CA CYS A 36 14.27 -24.79 3.41
C CYS A 36 14.80 -25.11 4.81
N THR A 37 14.38 -24.33 5.81
CA THR A 37 14.40 -24.79 7.21
C THR A 37 13.14 -25.63 7.45
N PRO A 38 13.24 -26.97 7.60
CA PRO A 38 12.08 -27.83 7.69
C PRO A 38 11.38 -27.74 9.05
N GLY A 39 10.17 -28.30 9.12
CA GLY A 39 9.46 -28.49 10.40
C GLY A 39 8.47 -27.39 10.76
N PHE A 40 8.25 -26.44 9.87
CA PHE A 40 7.25 -25.38 10.03
C PHE A 40 5.99 -25.72 9.23
N PRO A 41 4.79 -25.37 9.73
CA PRO A 41 3.55 -25.67 9.03
C PRO A 41 3.50 -24.92 7.70
N VAL A 42 2.98 -25.53 6.64
CA VAL A 42 2.83 -24.91 5.31
C VAL A 42 1.81 -23.78 5.31
N MET A 43 0.84 -23.83 6.21
CA MET A 43 -0.17 -22.78 6.37
C MET A 43 -0.49 -22.56 7.85
N ILE A 44 -0.95 -21.36 8.16
CA ILE A 44 -1.49 -21.00 9.46
C ILE A 44 -2.78 -20.22 9.21
N ALA A 45 -3.86 -20.57 9.88
CA ALA A 45 -5.09 -19.79 9.85
C ALA A 45 -5.32 -19.13 11.20
N GLY A 46 -6.05 -18.01 11.23
CA GLY A 46 -6.32 -17.34 12.50
C GLY A 46 -7.59 -16.51 12.54
N ARG A 47 -8.04 -16.27 13.77
CA ARG A 47 -9.21 -15.47 14.12
C ARG A 47 -8.92 -14.70 15.41
N GLY A 48 -8.96 -13.37 15.38
CA GLY A 48 -8.48 -12.55 16.48
C GLY A 48 -7.09 -12.97 16.97
N ASN A 49 -6.99 -13.36 18.25
CA ASN A 49 -5.73 -13.81 18.88
C ASN A 49 -5.48 -15.34 18.77
N GLN A 50 -6.38 -16.09 18.14
CA GLN A 50 -6.25 -17.54 17.96
C GLN A 50 -5.61 -17.86 16.61
N SER A 51 -4.79 -18.90 16.57
CA SER A 51 -4.23 -19.44 15.34
C SER A 51 -4.17 -20.96 15.37
N TRP A 52 -4.32 -21.56 14.19
CA TRP A 52 -4.28 -23.00 13.96
C TRP A 52 -3.25 -23.29 12.87
N PRO A 53 -2.19 -24.08 13.15
CA PRO A 53 -1.27 -24.53 12.13
C PRO A 53 -1.91 -25.63 11.26
N ALA A 54 -1.43 -25.76 10.03
CA ALA A 54 -1.72 -26.93 9.21
C ALA A 54 -1.27 -28.21 9.93
N THR A 55 -2.11 -29.24 9.88
CA THR A 55 -1.85 -30.56 10.47
C THR A 55 -1.93 -31.69 9.44
N GLY A 56 -2.37 -31.38 8.23
CA GLY A 56 -2.45 -32.33 7.13
C GLY A 56 -2.38 -31.62 5.79
N ALA A 57 -1.79 -32.30 4.81
CA ALA A 57 -1.80 -31.87 3.42
C ALA A 57 -1.96 -33.09 2.50
N SER A 58 -2.70 -32.93 1.42
CA SER A 58 -2.84 -33.94 0.36
C SER A 58 -2.96 -33.25 -0.99
N LEU A 59 -2.60 -33.96 -2.06
CA LEU A 59 -2.74 -33.46 -3.43
C LEU A 59 -3.81 -34.28 -4.15
N GLU A 60 -4.90 -33.64 -4.53
CA GLU A 60 -6.03 -34.22 -5.25
C GLU A 60 -6.00 -33.70 -6.70
N GLY A 61 -5.31 -34.42 -7.59
CA GLY A 61 -5.05 -33.93 -8.95
C GLY A 61 -4.14 -32.70 -8.93
N GLU A 62 -4.66 -31.55 -9.32
CA GLU A 62 -3.96 -30.26 -9.29
C GLU A 62 -4.36 -29.40 -8.07
N THR A 63 -5.20 -29.91 -7.17
CA THR A 63 -5.67 -29.15 -6.01
C THR A 63 -4.94 -29.64 -4.74
N LEU A 64 -4.17 -28.74 -4.12
CA LEU A 64 -3.58 -28.94 -2.80
C LEU A 64 -4.65 -28.71 -1.73
N VAL A 65 -4.94 -29.73 -0.94
CA VAL A 65 -5.90 -29.67 0.17
C VAL A 65 -5.14 -29.67 1.50
N VAL A 66 -5.31 -28.61 2.29
CA VAL A 66 -4.66 -28.44 3.60
C VAL A 66 -5.70 -28.39 4.70
N THR A 67 -5.49 -29.19 5.74
CA THR A 67 -6.40 -29.32 6.89
C THR A 67 -5.74 -28.82 8.18
N PHE A 68 -6.56 -28.31 9.09
CA PHE A 68 -6.10 -27.65 10.33
C PHE A 68 -6.66 -28.33 11.59
N GLY A 69 -6.68 -29.67 11.60
CA GLY A 69 -6.98 -30.49 12.76
C GLY A 69 -8.35 -30.17 13.38
N GLU A 70 -8.36 -29.96 14.70
CA GLU A 70 -9.58 -29.76 15.50
C GLU A 70 -10.40 -28.53 15.12
N SER A 71 -9.83 -27.57 14.38
CA SER A 71 -10.61 -26.43 13.86
C SER A 71 -11.66 -26.86 12.82
N GLY A 72 -11.50 -28.02 12.18
CA GLY A 72 -12.32 -28.43 11.04
C GLY A 72 -12.14 -27.57 9.79
N LEU A 73 -11.20 -26.61 9.80
CA LEU A 73 -10.89 -25.77 8.65
C LEU A 73 -10.16 -26.58 7.58
N THR A 74 -10.53 -26.33 6.32
CA THR A 74 -9.88 -26.85 5.13
C THR A 74 -9.64 -25.70 4.15
N VAL A 75 -8.44 -25.63 3.60
CA VAL A 75 -8.06 -24.69 2.54
C VAL A 75 -7.69 -25.48 1.30
N LYS A 76 -8.25 -25.11 0.16
CA LYS A 76 -7.96 -25.72 -1.15
C LYS A 76 -7.24 -24.70 -2.02
N LEU A 77 -6.09 -25.08 -2.57
CA LEU A 77 -5.34 -24.29 -3.53
C LEU A 77 -5.24 -25.02 -4.87
N ASP A 78 -5.67 -24.38 -5.95
CA ASP A 78 -5.40 -24.88 -7.30
C ASP A 78 -3.96 -24.53 -7.68
N LEU A 79 -3.21 -25.54 -8.11
CA LEU A 79 -1.80 -25.45 -8.46
C LEU A 79 -1.63 -25.34 -9.97
N ALA A 80 -0.75 -24.43 -10.39
CA ALA A 80 -0.20 -24.45 -11.73
C ALA A 80 1.34 -24.42 -11.64
N ILE A 81 1.96 -25.50 -12.12
CA ILE A 81 3.42 -25.60 -12.22
C ILE A 81 3.87 -24.91 -13.50
N GLN A 82 4.53 -23.78 -13.36
CA GLN A 82 5.12 -23.03 -14.47
C GLN A 82 6.60 -23.39 -14.58
N PRO A 83 7.25 -23.17 -15.73
CA PRO A 83 8.66 -23.57 -15.92
C PRO A 83 9.60 -23.08 -14.81
N ARG A 84 9.34 -21.89 -14.23
CA ARG A 84 10.24 -21.24 -13.26
C ARG A 84 9.58 -20.83 -11.93
N TYR A 85 8.29 -21.10 -11.75
CA TYR A 85 7.59 -20.78 -10.52
C TYR A 85 6.38 -21.70 -10.31
N PHE A 86 5.84 -21.71 -9.10
CA PHE A 86 4.58 -22.36 -8.78
C PHE A 86 3.54 -21.28 -8.53
N ARG A 87 2.42 -21.32 -9.26
CA ARG A 87 1.26 -20.48 -8.97
C ARG A 87 0.26 -21.26 -8.13
N PHE A 88 -0.26 -20.59 -7.12
CA PHE A 88 -1.31 -21.08 -6.25
C PHE A 88 -2.50 -20.14 -6.35
N THR A 89 -3.71 -20.68 -6.51
CA THR A 89 -4.97 -19.93 -6.46
C THR A 89 -5.84 -20.48 -5.34
N VAL A 90 -6.35 -19.62 -4.45
CA VAL A 90 -7.26 -20.05 -3.37
C VAL A 90 -8.59 -20.47 -3.99
N ALA A 91 -8.82 -21.77 -4.08
CA ALA A 91 -10.05 -22.34 -4.66
C ALA A 91 -11.21 -22.31 -3.67
N ASP A 92 -10.91 -22.59 -2.39
CA ASP A 92 -11.91 -22.63 -1.33
C ASP A 92 -11.28 -22.51 0.07
N VAL A 93 -12.05 -21.93 1.00
CA VAL A 93 -11.74 -21.89 2.44
C VAL A 93 -13.03 -22.26 3.18
N ALA A 94 -13.07 -23.47 3.72
CA ALA A 94 -14.28 -24.07 4.27
C ALA A 94 -14.08 -24.57 5.71
N GLY A 95 -15.16 -24.67 6.48
CA GLY A 95 -15.15 -25.13 7.87
C GLY A 95 -15.31 -23.96 8.85
N ALA A 96 -14.36 -23.79 9.77
CA ALA A 96 -14.39 -22.71 10.75
C ALA A 96 -14.25 -21.32 10.14
N GLU A 97 -14.92 -20.33 10.74
CA GLU A 97 -14.71 -18.93 10.37
C GLU A 97 -13.32 -18.45 10.82
N VAL A 98 -12.56 -17.92 9.86
CA VAL A 98 -11.24 -17.34 10.07
C VAL A 98 -11.21 -15.90 9.57
N ASP A 99 -10.38 -15.06 10.19
CA ASP A 99 -10.17 -13.68 9.73
C ASP A 99 -9.07 -13.63 8.67
N TRP A 100 -8.09 -14.54 8.73
CA TRP A 100 -6.97 -14.62 7.80
C TRP A 100 -6.44 -16.04 7.63
N VAL A 101 -5.81 -16.29 6.49
CA VAL A 101 -5.03 -17.51 6.20
C VAL A 101 -3.67 -17.11 5.64
N GLN A 102 -2.61 -17.57 6.28
CA GLN A 102 -1.23 -17.48 5.83
C GLN A 102 -0.84 -18.72 5.02
N LEU A 103 -0.30 -18.49 3.82
CA LEU A 103 -0.06 -19.43 2.75
C LEU A 103 1.45 -19.63 2.53
N ALA A 104 1.85 -20.85 2.12
CA ALA A 104 3.23 -21.33 1.95
C ALA A 104 4.11 -21.36 3.22
N ASN A 105 4.17 -20.25 3.98
CA ASN A 105 4.90 -20.13 5.24
C ASN A 105 6.33 -20.74 5.21
N LEU A 106 7.04 -20.49 4.11
CA LEU A 106 8.31 -21.13 3.79
C LEU A 106 9.45 -20.39 4.49
N ARG A 107 10.22 -21.09 5.33
CA ARG A 107 11.40 -20.53 5.98
C ARG A 107 12.65 -20.98 5.24
N LEU A 108 13.54 -20.03 4.95
CA LEU A 108 14.77 -20.30 4.22
C LEU A 108 16.01 -20.11 5.11
N GLU A 109 17.05 -20.88 4.82
CA GLU A 109 18.37 -20.74 5.45
C GLU A 109 19.20 -19.57 4.88
N ILE A 110 18.72 -18.94 3.80
CA ILE A 110 19.35 -17.79 3.17
C ILE A 110 19.24 -16.57 4.10
N ARG A 111 20.37 -15.95 4.42
CA ARG A 111 20.47 -14.81 5.35
C ARG A 111 21.30 -13.65 4.82
N GLU A 112 22.02 -13.87 3.72
CA GLU A 112 22.99 -12.92 3.17
C GLU A 112 22.31 -11.67 2.63
N ASN A 113 21.20 -11.85 1.92
CA ASN A 113 20.35 -10.75 1.48
C ASN A 113 18.89 -11.13 1.66
N VAL A 114 18.13 -10.26 2.33
CA VAL A 114 16.71 -10.44 2.63
C VAL A 114 15.99 -9.15 2.27
N GLY A 115 15.16 -9.21 1.24
CA GLY A 115 14.41 -8.07 0.71
C GLY A 115 13.00 -8.04 1.27
N THR A 116 12.78 -7.27 2.34
CA THR A 116 11.45 -7.10 2.97
C THR A 116 10.37 -6.62 2.01
N LEU A 117 10.68 -5.61 1.20
CA LEU A 117 9.70 -4.99 0.28
C LEU A 117 9.30 -5.89 -0.90
N VAL A 118 10.14 -6.85 -1.25
CA VAL A 118 9.92 -7.77 -2.39
C VAL A 118 9.66 -9.20 -1.95
N ASN A 119 9.56 -9.43 -0.62
CA ASN A 119 9.37 -10.75 -0.01
C ASN A 119 10.28 -11.82 -0.63
N ALA A 120 11.59 -11.56 -0.59
CA ALA A 120 12.60 -12.39 -1.22
C ALA A 120 13.86 -12.55 -0.38
N ALA A 121 14.63 -13.59 -0.66
CA ALA A 121 15.97 -13.78 -0.11
C ALA A 121 16.89 -14.42 -1.13
N TRP A 122 18.16 -14.00 -1.13
CA TRP A 122 19.14 -14.52 -2.07
C TRP A 122 20.58 -14.47 -1.54
N ASN A 123 21.41 -15.36 -2.08
CA ASN A 123 22.85 -15.36 -1.90
C ASN A 123 23.54 -15.55 -3.26
N ALA A 124 24.85 -15.83 -3.25
CA ALA A 124 25.63 -15.99 -4.46
C ALA A 124 25.25 -17.19 -5.35
N GLN A 125 24.45 -18.13 -4.83
CA GLN A 125 24.12 -19.37 -5.52
C GLN A 125 22.65 -19.45 -5.91
N PHE A 126 21.76 -18.98 -5.03
CA PHE A 126 20.33 -19.15 -5.22
C PHE A 126 19.54 -18.00 -4.59
N GLY A 127 18.33 -17.78 -5.11
CA GLY A 127 17.37 -16.83 -4.62
C GLY A 127 15.95 -17.38 -4.71
N ALA A 128 15.10 -16.90 -3.82
CA ALA A 128 13.70 -17.28 -3.76
C ALA A 128 12.84 -16.05 -3.46
N CYS A 129 11.62 -16.04 -3.97
CA CYS A 129 10.67 -14.96 -3.77
C CYS A 129 9.24 -15.52 -3.74
N LEU A 130 8.39 -14.91 -2.92
CA LEU A 130 6.96 -15.16 -2.93
C LEU A 130 6.23 -13.86 -3.24
N LEU A 131 5.56 -13.82 -4.40
CA LEU A 131 4.82 -12.64 -4.86
C LEU A 131 3.32 -12.80 -4.65
N ALA A 132 2.69 -11.77 -4.07
CA ALA A 132 1.26 -11.55 -4.25
C ALA A 132 0.96 -11.34 -5.74
N CYS A 133 -0.03 -12.06 -6.26
CA CYS A 133 -0.44 -11.97 -7.67
C CYS A 133 -1.86 -11.42 -7.82
N SER A 134 -2.41 -10.82 -6.76
CA SER A 134 -3.73 -10.19 -6.72
C SER A 134 -3.73 -9.09 -5.64
N PRO A 135 -4.49 -7.99 -5.81
CA PRO A 135 -4.45 -6.83 -4.90
C PRO A 135 -4.81 -7.14 -3.44
N GLU A 136 -5.62 -8.16 -3.20
CA GLU A 136 -6.15 -8.54 -1.89
C GLU A 136 -5.21 -9.51 -1.12
N VAL A 137 -4.07 -9.87 -1.72
CA VAL A 137 -3.04 -10.72 -1.12
C VAL A 137 -1.92 -9.86 -0.53
N ASP A 138 -1.68 -10.02 0.77
CA ASP A 138 -0.51 -9.47 1.44
C ASP A 138 0.65 -10.47 1.34
N SER A 139 1.77 -10.09 0.73
CA SER A 139 2.99 -10.92 0.72
C SER A 139 4.08 -10.30 1.58
N ALA A 140 4.52 -11.05 2.59
CA ALA A 140 5.45 -10.54 3.60
C ALA A 140 6.29 -11.66 4.22
N GLY A 141 7.17 -11.27 5.15
CA GLY A 141 7.87 -12.17 6.07
C GLY A 141 9.38 -12.32 5.86
N ALA A 142 9.95 -11.62 4.88
CA ALA A 142 11.38 -11.29 4.86
C ALA A 142 11.66 -10.11 5.83
N ASP A 143 12.49 -10.28 6.87
CA ASP A 143 12.71 -9.27 7.92
C ASP A 143 14.18 -8.80 8.07
N GLN A 144 14.86 -8.49 6.96
CA GLN A 144 16.30 -8.17 6.87
C GLN A 144 17.27 -9.24 7.41
N ALA A 145 16.87 -10.09 8.35
CA ALA A 145 17.70 -11.08 9.03
C ALA A 145 17.25 -12.53 8.75
N GLN A 146 15.95 -12.75 8.53
CA GLN A 146 15.36 -14.06 8.24
C GLN A 146 14.43 -13.98 7.04
N ALA A 147 14.45 -15.05 6.25
CA ALA A 147 13.63 -15.20 5.06
C ALA A 147 12.46 -16.13 5.38
N HIS A 148 11.35 -15.59 5.87
CA HIS A 148 10.10 -16.33 6.05
C HIS A 148 9.10 -15.93 4.99
N LEU A 149 9.15 -16.55 3.82
CA LEU A 149 8.30 -16.19 2.69
C LEU A 149 6.87 -16.70 2.91
N TYR A 150 5.91 -15.79 3.03
CA TYR A 150 4.49 -16.15 3.05
C TYR A 150 3.63 -15.14 2.28
N ALA A 151 2.44 -15.59 1.90
CA ALA A 151 1.31 -14.73 1.53
C ALA A 151 0.21 -14.84 2.58
N ARG A 152 -0.67 -13.85 2.67
CA ARG A 152 -1.82 -13.86 3.56
C ARG A 152 -3.03 -13.29 2.83
N VAL A 153 -4.15 -14.00 2.99
CA VAL A 153 -5.48 -13.56 2.52
C VAL A 153 -6.37 -13.29 3.73
N TYR A 154 -7.33 -12.38 3.57
CA TYR A 154 -8.18 -11.91 4.66
C TYR A 154 -9.66 -12.04 4.30
N ARG A 155 -10.48 -12.44 5.27
CA ARG A 155 -11.93 -12.63 5.06
C ARG A 155 -12.61 -11.34 4.63
N GLN A 156 -12.17 -10.22 5.20
CA GLN A 156 -12.73 -8.89 4.92
C GLN A 156 -12.53 -8.42 3.46
N TYR A 157 -11.54 -8.97 2.74
CA TYR A 157 -11.26 -8.60 1.35
C TYR A 157 -11.72 -9.67 0.35
N GLY A 158 -12.22 -10.80 0.84
CA GLY A 158 -12.45 -12.00 0.03
C GLY A 158 -11.17 -12.84 -0.07
N MET A 159 -11.31 -14.16 0.06
CA MET A 159 -10.17 -15.09 -0.02
C MET A 159 -10.17 -15.94 -1.28
N LYS A 160 -11.34 -16.26 -1.84
CA LYS A 160 -11.48 -17.17 -2.97
C LYS A 160 -11.13 -16.45 -4.27
N GLY A 161 -10.29 -17.08 -5.09
CA GLY A 161 -9.79 -16.54 -6.36
C GLY A 161 -8.43 -15.86 -6.23
N GLU A 162 -7.99 -15.59 -5.00
CA GLU A 162 -6.72 -14.91 -4.72
C GLU A 162 -5.50 -15.75 -5.10
N LYS A 163 -4.46 -15.09 -5.61
CA LYS A 163 -3.28 -15.76 -6.21
C LYS A 163 -1.97 -15.32 -5.60
N PHE A 164 -1.04 -16.26 -5.49
CA PHE A 164 0.36 -15.98 -5.21
C PHE A 164 1.29 -16.91 -6.00
N ALA A 165 2.52 -16.47 -6.19
CA ALA A 165 3.56 -17.21 -6.90
C ALA A 165 4.76 -17.43 -5.99
N LEU A 166 5.24 -18.67 -5.90
CA LEU A 166 6.49 -19.03 -5.26
C LEU A 166 7.53 -19.39 -6.32
N LEU A 167 8.65 -18.68 -6.34
CA LEU A 167 9.74 -18.92 -7.29
C LEU A 167 11.05 -19.22 -6.57
N GLY A 168 11.91 -19.96 -7.26
CA GLY A 168 13.32 -20.13 -6.93
C GLY A 168 14.15 -19.94 -8.20
N THR A 169 15.37 -19.41 -8.08
CA THR A 169 16.28 -19.24 -9.21
C THR A 169 17.73 -19.35 -8.78
N PRO A 170 18.60 -20.01 -9.57
CA PRO A 170 20.04 -19.83 -9.46
C PRO A 170 20.34 -18.36 -9.69
N THR A 171 21.15 -17.78 -8.82
CA THR A 171 21.52 -16.37 -8.93
C THR A 171 22.83 -16.23 -9.67
N GLY A 172 23.87 -16.92 -9.19
CA GLY A 172 25.18 -16.98 -9.83
C GLY A 172 25.82 -15.61 -10.12
N GLY A 173 27.00 -15.62 -10.72
CA GLY A 173 27.63 -14.41 -11.25
C GLY A 173 28.08 -13.37 -10.20
N PRO A 174 28.54 -12.20 -10.67
CA PRO A 174 29.04 -11.12 -9.81
C PRO A 174 27.93 -10.29 -9.15
N ASP A 175 26.70 -10.30 -9.70
CA ASP A 175 25.53 -9.64 -9.13
C ASP A 175 24.35 -10.61 -9.01
N PRO A 176 24.22 -11.30 -7.86
CA PRO A 176 23.16 -12.26 -7.62
C PRO A 176 21.74 -11.70 -7.68
N ALA A 177 21.56 -10.39 -7.48
CA ALA A 177 20.22 -9.77 -7.47
C ALA A 177 19.62 -9.72 -8.89
N GLU A 178 20.44 -9.63 -9.93
CA GLU A 178 19.99 -9.51 -11.32
C GLU A 178 19.16 -10.70 -11.78
N ALA A 179 19.63 -11.93 -11.52
CA ALA A 179 18.90 -13.14 -11.90
C ALA A 179 17.60 -13.32 -11.10
N LEU A 180 17.58 -12.91 -9.83
CA LEU A 180 16.35 -12.88 -9.03
C LEU A 180 15.35 -11.88 -9.59
N LEU A 181 15.81 -10.69 -9.98
CA LEU A 181 14.97 -9.69 -10.62
C LEU A 181 14.41 -10.21 -11.95
N ASP A 182 15.21 -10.88 -12.78
CA ASP A 182 14.71 -11.48 -14.03
C ASP A 182 13.60 -12.52 -13.79
N ALA A 183 13.75 -13.35 -12.76
CA ALA A 183 12.71 -14.32 -12.37
C ALA A 183 11.44 -13.62 -11.88
N ILE A 184 11.58 -12.57 -11.05
CA ILE A 184 10.45 -11.74 -10.60
C ILE A 184 9.74 -11.08 -11.78
N GLY A 185 10.49 -10.47 -12.71
CA GLY A 185 9.92 -9.81 -13.89
C GLY A 185 9.15 -10.77 -14.79
N ALA A 186 9.62 -12.01 -14.94
CA ALA A 186 8.90 -13.05 -15.68
C ALA A 186 7.55 -13.40 -15.02
N VAL A 187 7.49 -13.46 -13.69
CA VAL A 187 6.22 -13.65 -12.95
C VAL A 187 5.30 -12.44 -13.11
N GLU A 188 5.83 -11.22 -12.99
CA GLU A 188 5.03 -10.01 -13.16
C GLU A 188 4.34 -9.99 -14.53
N LEU A 189 5.08 -10.29 -15.61
CA LEU A 189 4.51 -10.33 -16.95
C LEU A 189 3.50 -11.47 -17.14
N ALA A 190 3.79 -12.66 -16.61
CA ALA A 190 2.94 -13.84 -16.79
C ALA A 190 1.62 -13.76 -16.00
N GLU A 191 1.64 -13.13 -14.82
CA GLU A 191 0.46 -12.96 -13.95
C GLU A 191 -0.22 -11.60 -14.12
N GLY A 192 0.24 -10.76 -15.05
CA GLY A 192 -0.37 -9.46 -15.35
C GLY A 192 -0.19 -8.41 -14.26
N LEU A 193 0.91 -8.48 -13.50
CA LEU A 193 1.25 -7.52 -12.45
C LEU A 193 1.87 -6.25 -13.04
N PRO A 194 1.84 -5.11 -12.30
CA PRO A 194 2.48 -3.88 -12.76
C PRO A 194 3.98 -4.08 -13.09
N HIS A 195 4.35 -3.83 -14.35
CA HIS A 195 5.73 -3.95 -14.83
C HIS A 195 6.19 -2.64 -15.52
N PRO A 196 6.32 -1.54 -14.75
CA PRO A 196 6.62 -0.22 -15.31
C PRO A 196 8.00 -0.18 -15.98
N MET A 197 8.04 0.36 -17.19
CA MET A 197 9.25 0.51 -18.01
C MET A 197 9.69 1.96 -18.02
N LEU A 198 11.00 2.18 -17.83
CA LEU A 198 11.67 3.45 -18.03
C LEU A 198 12.66 3.31 -19.19
N ASN A 199 12.47 4.09 -20.25
CA ASN A 199 13.34 4.07 -21.44
C ASN A 199 13.50 2.66 -22.05
N GLY A 200 12.44 1.84 -21.99
CA GLY A 200 12.47 0.45 -22.48
C GLY A 200 13.16 -0.55 -21.53
N VAL A 201 13.58 -0.12 -20.34
CA VAL A 201 14.14 -0.99 -19.29
C VAL A 201 13.16 -1.04 -18.12
N TRP A 202 12.92 -2.22 -17.56
CA TRP A 202 12.09 -2.35 -16.36
C TRP A 202 12.67 -1.53 -15.21
N ILE A 203 11.83 -0.76 -14.51
CA ILE A 203 12.31 0.25 -13.55
C ILE A 203 13.18 -0.34 -12.43
N LYS A 204 12.92 -1.59 -12.02
CA LYS A 204 13.73 -2.27 -10.98
C LYS A 204 15.14 -2.63 -11.47
N LYS A 205 15.39 -2.57 -12.78
CA LYS A 205 16.71 -2.79 -13.42
C LYS A 205 17.31 -1.51 -14.00
N ALA A 206 16.50 -0.47 -14.26
CA ALA A 206 16.98 0.83 -14.71
C ALA A 206 17.99 1.42 -13.72
N LYS A 207 19.10 1.97 -14.20
CA LYS A 207 20.13 2.60 -13.34
C LYS A 207 19.64 3.94 -12.79
N GLU A 208 18.78 4.59 -13.56
CA GLU A 208 18.11 5.86 -13.27
C GLU A 208 17.27 5.79 -12.00
N ARG A 209 16.87 4.60 -11.53
CA ARG A 209 16.15 4.43 -10.25
C ARG A 209 16.93 4.95 -9.03
N PHE A 210 18.25 5.05 -9.14
CA PHE A 210 19.12 5.58 -8.09
C PHE A 210 19.45 7.07 -8.29
N ALA A 211 18.93 7.70 -9.34
CA ALA A 211 19.16 9.12 -9.56
C ALA A 211 18.42 9.94 -8.50
N SER A 212 19.09 10.94 -7.95
CA SER A 212 18.44 11.93 -7.09
C SER A 212 17.46 12.77 -7.89
N TYR A 213 16.37 13.18 -7.25
CA TYR A 213 15.48 14.22 -7.77
C TYR A 213 15.76 15.56 -7.08
N LEU A 214 15.61 16.65 -7.83
CA LEU A 214 15.64 18.01 -7.31
C LEU A 214 14.20 18.49 -7.11
N MET A 215 13.76 18.60 -5.86
CA MET A 215 12.44 19.17 -5.55
C MET A 215 12.49 20.70 -5.60
N VAL A 216 11.65 21.31 -6.43
CA VAL A 216 11.60 22.77 -6.61
C VAL A 216 10.18 23.29 -6.47
N HIS A 217 9.92 23.96 -5.35
CA HIS A 217 8.58 24.44 -4.98
C HIS A 217 8.06 25.57 -5.90
N ASN A 218 8.94 26.43 -6.42
CA ASN A 218 8.57 27.61 -7.19
C ASN A 218 9.06 27.56 -8.65
N LEU A 219 9.22 26.37 -9.22
CA LEU A 219 9.50 26.24 -10.65
C LEU A 219 8.27 26.64 -11.46
N GLY A 220 8.48 27.49 -12.47
CA GLY A 220 7.48 27.97 -13.40
C GLY A 220 8.10 28.35 -14.74
N GLU A 221 7.30 28.94 -15.63
CA GLU A 221 7.74 29.30 -16.98
C GLU A 221 8.92 30.29 -16.98
N ALA A 222 9.03 31.14 -15.96
CA ALA A 222 10.03 32.21 -15.87
C ALA A 222 11.42 31.75 -15.42
N ASN A 223 11.54 30.59 -14.74
CA ASN A 223 12.79 30.14 -14.13
C ASN A 223 13.16 28.68 -14.48
N ALA A 224 12.48 28.06 -15.44
CA ALA A 224 12.78 26.68 -15.85
C ALA A 224 14.24 26.49 -16.28
N ASP A 225 14.80 27.40 -17.08
CA ASP A 225 16.14 27.27 -17.65
C ASP A 225 17.26 27.22 -16.57
N PRO A 226 17.34 28.17 -15.60
CA PRO A 226 18.35 28.07 -14.54
C PRO A 226 18.15 26.86 -13.61
N VAL A 227 16.92 26.41 -13.39
CA VAL A 227 16.65 25.20 -12.58
C VAL A 227 17.14 23.95 -13.31
N ILE A 228 16.88 23.84 -14.62
CA ILE A 228 17.39 22.75 -15.45
C ILE A 228 18.91 22.72 -15.44
N GLU A 229 19.55 23.88 -15.57
CA GLU A 229 21.02 23.96 -15.54
C GLU A 229 21.60 23.50 -14.20
N PHE A 230 20.98 23.89 -13.09
CA PHE A 230 21.39 23.39 -11.77
C PHE A 230 21.17 21.87 -11.64
N ALA A 231 20.03 21.36 -12.10
CA ALA A 231 19.70 19.93 -12.04
C ALA A 231 20.69 19.05 -12.83
N ARG A 232 21.22 19.55 -13.95
CA ARG A 232 22.28 18.86 -14.71
C ARG A 232 23.57 18.62 -13.91
N GLY A 233 23.75 19.29 -12.78
CA GLY A 233 24.88 19.10 -11.86
C GLY A 233 24.91 17.75 -11.12
N GLY A 234 23.93 16.88 -11.30
CA GLY A 234 23.95 15.52 -10.73
C GLY A 234 22.58 14.88 -10.45
N PHE A 235 21.48 15.54 -10.82
CA PHE A 235 20.14 14.99 -10.67
C PHE A 235 19.69 14.27 -11.95
N GLY A 236 18.82 13.27 -11.80
CA GLY A 236 18.16 12.61 -12.93
C GLY A 236 16.71 13.05 -13.12
N CYS A 237 16.15 13.76 -12.15
CA CYS A 237 14.75 14.17 -12.13
C CYS A 237 14.61 15.55 -11.49
N ILE A 238 13.64 16.33 -11.96
CA ILE A 238 13.15 17.52 -11.26
C ILE A 238 11.73 17.21 -10.80
N GLU A 239 11.46 17.37 -9.52
CA GLU A 239 10.12 17.22 -8.96
C GLU A 239 9.54 18.61 -8.65
N ILE A 240 8.32 18.87 -9.12
CA ILE A 240 7.68 20.18 -9.00
C ILE A 240 6.27 20.08 -8.44
N TYR A 241 5.78 21.23 -7.98
CA TYR A 241 4.43 21.43 -7.47
C TYR A 241 3.69 22.51 -8.28
N PRO A 242 3.08 22.16 -9.43
CA PRO A 242 2.47 23.15 -10.31
C PRO A 242 1.03 23.51 -9.92
N TRP A 243 0.56 23.04 -8.76
CA TRP A 243 -0.85 23.07 -8.38
C TRP A 243 -1.20 24.35 -7.58
N ALA A 244 -2.33 24.95 -7.90
CA ALA A 244 -2.96 26.01 -7.10
C ALA A 244 -3.83 25.41 -5.98
N SER A 245 -4.49 24.29 -6.27
CA SER A 245 -5.45 23.66 -5.35
C SER A 245 -5.33 22.15 -5.35
N MET A 246 -5.72 21.53 -4.23
CA MET A 246 -5.80 20.08 -4.05
C MET A 246 -7.10 19.68 -3.35
N PRO A 247 -7.74 18.57 -3.76
CA PRO A 247 -7.27 17.57 -4.73
C PRO A 247 -7.73 17.86 -6.18
N SER A 248 -8.21 19.06 -6.50
CA SER A 248 -8.67 19.36 -7.87
C SER A 248 -7.52 19.54 -8.88
N TYR A 249 -6.27 19.65 -8.40
CA TYR A 249 -5.03 19.80 -9.21
C TYR A 249 -5.11 20.90 -10.26
N THR A 250 -5.75 22.03 -9.92
CA THR A 250 -5.79 23.20 -10.82
C THR A 250 -4.39 23.79 -10.96
N ILE A 251 -4.03 24.33 -12.13
CA ILE A 251 -2.69 24.87 -12.36
C ILE A 251 -2.51 26.23 -11.67
N ASN A 252 -1.38 26.39 -10.98
CA ASN A 252 -0.95 27.67 -10.43
C ASN A 252 -0.53 28.64 -11.54
N LYS A 253 -1.44 29.57 -11.88
CA LYS A 253 -1.22 30.59 -12.92
C LYS A 253 -0.15 31.62 -12.59
N THR A 254 0.28 31.72 -11.33
CA THR A 254 1.44 32.57 -10.97
C THR A 254 2.74 31.94 -11.45
N LEU A 255 2.86 30.61 -11.39
CA LEU A 255 4.04 29.87 -11.89
C LEU A 255 3.93 29.57 -13.39
N PHE A 256 2.72 29.23 -13.84
CA PHE A 256 2.40 28.85 -15.21
C PHE A 256 1.29 29.76 -15.77
N PRO A 257 1.60 31.01 -16.14
CA PRO A 257 0.60 31.96 -16.67
C PRO A 257 -0.13 31.43 -17.92
N ASN A 258 0.50 30.52 -18.68
CA ASN A 258 -0.11 29.85 -19.83
C ASN A 258 -0.79 28.52 -19.45
N GLY A 259 -1.03 28.27 -18.16
CA GLY A 259 -1.70 27.08 -17.65
C GLY A 259 -0.96 25.79 -18.01
N LEU A 260 -1.73 24.75 -18.35
CA LEU A 260 -1.20 23.43 -18.66
C LEU A 260 -0.27 23.44 -19.88
N GLU A 261 -0.50 24.31 -20.86
CA GLU A 261 0.39 24.46 -22.02
C GLU A 261 1.75 25.04 -21.63
N GLY A 262 1.77 25.95 -20.64
CA GLY A 262 3.01 26.42 -20.01
C GLY A 262 3.77 25.29 -19.33
N LEU A 263 3.05 24.48 -18.55
CA LEU A 263 3.64 23.30 -17.88
C LEU A 263 4.22 22.30 -18.88
N LYS A 264 3.50 21.99 -19.97
CA LYS A 264 3.99 21.11 -21.05
C LYS A 264 5.29 21.63 -21.66
N ARG A 265 5.37 22.91 -22.00
CA ARG A 265 6.61 23.49 -22.55
C ARG A 265 7.79 23.39 -21.59
N VAL A 266 7.55 23.56 -20.28
CA VAL A 266 8.59 23.35 -19.27
C VAL A 266 8.98 21.88 -19.19
N ALA A 267 8.02 20.96 -19.21
CA ALA A 267 8.27 19.52 -19.23
C ALA A 267 9.11 19.11 -20.47
N ASP A 268 8.78 19.63 -21.64
CA ASP A 268 9.54 19.38 -22.88
C ASP A 268 10.99 19.88 -22.75
N LYS A 269 11.21 21.05 -22.14
CA LYS A 269 12.57 21.55 -21.86
C LYS A 269 13.34 20.63 -20.90
N ILE A 270 12.69 20.13 -19.85
CA ILE A 270 13.28 19.21 -18.88
C ILE A 270 13.68 17.89 -19.57
N HIS A 271 12.77 17.30 -20.36
CA HIS A 271 13.06 16.09 -21.13
C HIS A 271 14.13 16.30 -22.20
N ALA A 272 14.12 17.44 -22.91
CA ALA A 272 15.16 17.78 -23.87
C ALA A 272 16.55 17.94 -23.21
N ALA A 273 16.59 18.21 -21.91
CA ALA A 273 17.80 18.22 -21.11
C ALA A 273 18.22 16.84 -20.57
N GLY A 274 17.50 15.76 -20.91
CA GLY A 274 17.76 14.40 -20.45
C GLY A 274 17.31 14.12 -19.02
N LEU A 275 16.50 14.99 -18.42
CA LEU A 275 15.98 14.87 -17.06
C LEU A 275 14.53 14.36 -17.08
N GLN A 276 14.14 13.63 -16.05
CA GLN A 276 12.74 13.29 -15.80
C GLN A 276 11.99 14.43 -15.10
N LEU A 277 10.67 14.44 -15.23
CA LEU A 277 9.78 15.33 -14.49
C LEU A 277 8.88 14.52 -13.54
N GLY A 278 8.98 14.80 -12.24
CA GLY A 278 8.03 14.35 -11.23
C GLY A 278 7.01 15.43 -10.92
N LEU A 279 5.73 15.07 -10.80
CA LEU A 279 4.68 15.96 -10.34
C LEU A 279 4.25 15.54 -8.94
N HIS A 280 4.60 16.35 -7.95
CA HIS A 280 4.28 16.05 -6.57
C HIS A 280 2.77 16.11 -6.36
N SER A 281 2.18 14.96 -6.05
CA SER A 281 0.73 14.80 -5.93
C SER A 281 0.42 14.29 -4.53
N MET A 282 -0.09 15.16 -3.67
CA MET A 282 -0.47 14.81 -2.30
C MET A 282 -1.90 14.31 -2.29
N GLN A 283 -2.09 13.09 -2.79
CA GLN A 283 -3.39 12.42 -2.75
C GLN A 283 -3.89 12.37 -1.29
N ALA A 284 -5.21 12.47 -1.10
CA ALA A 284 -5.88 12.59 0.19
C ALA A 284 -5.65 13.91 0.98
N MET A 285 -4.88 14.87 0.46
CA MET A 285 -4.70 16.18 1.09
C MET A 285 -5.61 17.24 0.47
N VAL A 286 -6.60 17.71 1.22
CA VAL A 286 -7.53 18.74 0.79
C VAL A 286 -7.12 20.09 1.35
N GLY A 287 -7.03 21.09 0.46
CA GLY A 287 -6.77 22.48 0.83
C GLY A 287 -5.30 22.86 0.99
N TRP A 288 -4.36 21.96 0.69
CA TRP A 288 -2.94 22.35 0.57
C TRP A 288 -2.77 23.40 -0.55
N GLY A 289 -2.06 24.48 -0.25
CA GLY A 289 -1.91 25.62 -1.18
C GLY A 289 -2.96 26.73 -1.03
N GLY A 290 -3.89 26.64 -0.07
CA GLY A 290 -4.68 27.80 0.38
C GLY A 290 -6.19 27.59 0.59
N MET A 291 -6.65 26.38 0.88
CA MET A 291 -8.01 26.08 1.36
C MET A 291 -9.19 26.63 0.52
N HIS A 292 -8.96 26.89 -0.76
CA HIS A 292 -9.92 27.45 -1.71
C HIS A 292 -10.37 26.42 -2.76
N ASP A 293 -10.04 25.14 -2.54
CA ASP A 293 -10.46 24.07 -3.42
C ASP A 293 -11.98 23.84 -3.32
N PRO A 294 -12.70 23.52 -4.42
CA PRO A 294 -14.14 23.25 -4.40
C PRO A 294 -14.61 22.17 -3.41
N TYR A 295 -13.72 21.29 -2.96
CA TYR A 295 -14.02 20.31 -1.91
C TYR A 295 -14.12 20.93 -0.50
N VAL A 296 -13.75 22.20 -0.34
CA VAL A 296 -13.79 22.95 0.93
C VAL A 296 -14.75 24.13 0.82
N CYS A 297 -14.56 25.00 -0.18
CA CYS A 297 -15.28 26.27 -0.30
C CYS A 297 -16.16 26.29 -1.56
N PRO A 298 -17.41 26.79 -1.49
CA PRO A 298 -18.09 27.39 -0.33
C PRO A 298 -18.79 26.38 0.58
N LYS A 299 -18.74 25.09 0.24
CA LYS A 299 -19.37 24.01 0.99
C LYS A 299 -18.41 22.83 1.06
N ALA A 300 -18.02 22.45 2.27
CA ALA A 300 -17.12 21.34 2.51
C ALA A 300 -17.77 20.01 2.10
N ASP A 301 -17.00 19.15 1.43
CA ASP A 301 -17.48 17.83 1.01
C ASP A 301 -17.67 16.93 2.25
N PRO A 302 -18.80 16.21 2.38
CA PRO A 302 -19.05 15.32 3.52
C PRO A 302 -18.06 14.15 3.63
N ARG A 303 -17.30 13.85 2.58
CA ARG A 303 -16.29 12.79 2.59
C ARG A 303 -14.99 13.19 3.27
N LEU A 304 -14.77 14.47 3.60
CA LEU A 304 -13.61 14.86 4.40
C LEU A 304 -13.52 14.02 5.67
N LEU A 305 -12.31 13.56 6.00
CA LEU A 305 -12.08 12.55 7.03
C LEU A 305 -12.55 13.05 8.38
N GLN A 306 -13.49 12.30 8.96
CA GLN A 306 -14.04 12.55 10.28
C GLN A 306 -13.78 11.33 11.17
N ASP A 307 -13.03 11.51 12.25
CA ASP A 307 -12.66 10.42 13.18
C ASP A 307 -13.65 10.28 14.36
N ARG A 308 -14.46 11.31 14.61
CA ARG A 308 -15.44 11.36 15.71
C ARG A 308 -16.71 12.05 15.25
N HIS A 309 -17.84 11.67 15.85
CA HIS A 309 -19.13 12.20 15.49
C HIS A 309 -20.00 12.45 16.72
N ALA A 310 -20.84 13.46 16.63
CA ALA A 310 -21.84 13.83 17.62
C ALA A 310 -23.08 14.40 16.92
N THR A 311 -24.12 14.68 17.70
CA THR A 311 -25.42 15.15 17.22
C THR A 311 -25.75 16.45 17.92
N LEU A 312 -26.16 17.49 17.19
CA LEU A 312 -26.59 18.76 17.79
C LEU A 312 -27.75 18.53 18.76
N ALA A 313 -27.62 19.02 20.00
CA ALA A 313 -28.66 18.93 21.01
C ALA A 313 -29.78 19.96 20.80
N GLU A 314 -29.45 21.09 20.18
CA GLU A 314 -30.36 22.19 19.88
C GLU A 314 -30.02 22.82 18.53
N ALA A 315 -30.89 23.68 18.01
CA ALA A 315 -30.62 24.39 16.77
C ALA A 315 -29.45 25.36 16.93
N LEU A 316 -28.54 25.38 15.96
CA LEU A 316 -27.38 26.27 15.94
C LEU A 316 -27.69 27.50 15.08
N ALA A 317 -27.66 28.68 15.69
CA ALA A 317 -27.85 29.95 14.98
C ALA A 317 -26.59 30.40 14.23
N ASP A 318 -26.77 31.28 13.23
CA ASP A 318 -25.71 31.79 12.34
C ASP A 318 -24.50 32.40 13.09
N LYS A 319 -24.71 33.01 14.26
CA LYS A 319 -23.68 33.68 15.08
C LYS A 319 -23.32 32.96 16.38
N ALA A 320 -23.73 31.70 16.53
CA ALA A 320 -23.45 30.95 17.74
C ALA A 320 -21.94 30.70 17.93
N THR A 321 -21.43 30.98 19.14
CA THR A 321 -20.04 30.74 19.54
C THR A 321 -19.89 29.52 20.45
N GLU A 322 -21.00 28.87 20.77
CA GLU A 322 -21.05 27.59 21.48
C GLU A 322 -21.90 26.61 20.69
N VAL A 323 -21.50 25.35 20.67
CA VAL A 323 -22.20 24.24 20.03
C VAL A 323 -22.49 23.19 21.10
N ARG A 324 -23.76 22.86 21.32
CA ARG A 324 -24.18 21.82 22.28
C ARG A 324 -24.51 20.53 21.54
N VAL A 325 -24.00 19.41 22.06
CA VAL A 325 -24.22 18.08 21.48
C VAL A 325 -24.86 17.14 22.49
N GLN A 326 -25.52 16.09 22.00
CA GLN A 326 -26.23 15.12 22.83
C GLN A 326 -25.26 14.17 23.54
N GLU A 327 -24.17 13.82 22.87
CA GLU A 327 -23.16 12.88 23.33
C GLU A 327 -22.11 13.55 24.24
N SER A 328 -21.36 12.72 24.97
CA SER A 328 -20.16 13.18 25.67
C SER A 328 -19.04 13.46 24.66
N THR A 329 -18.28 14.52 24.89
CA THR A 329 -17.06 14.82 24.12
C THR A 329 -15.81 14.18 24.73
N GLU A 330 -15.97 13.24 25.66
CA GLU A 330 -14.85 12.53 26.27
C GLU A 330 -13.92 11.92 25.21
N GLY A 331 -12.63 12.17 25.39
CA GLY A 331 -11.57 11.75 24.49
C GLY A 331 -11.38 12.64 23.26
N TRP A 332 -12.24 13.62 22.95
CA TRP A 332 -12.06 14.54 21.81
C TRP A 332 -10.84 15.45 22.01
N PRO A 333 -10.23 15.99 20.93
CA PRO A 333 -9.15 16.96 21.06
C PRO A 333 -9.59 18.24 21.80
N GLU A 334 -8.68 18.86 22.55
CA GLU A 334 -8.97 20.09 23.32
C GLU A 334 -9.39 21.28 22.44
N LYS A 335 -8.89 21.31 21.19
CA LYS A 335 -9.20 22.26 20.13
C LYS A 335 -9.18 21.54 18.79
N GLY A 336 -9.97 22.00 17.83
CA GLY A 336 -10.06 21.35 16.52
C GLY A 336 -11.06 22.00 15.58
N ASP A 337 -11.23 21.37 14.43
CA ASP A 337 -12.17 21.80 13.40
C ASP A 337 -13.31 20.78 13.28
N LEU A 338 -14.51 21.26 13.01
CA LEU A 338 -15.74 20.48 12.96
C LEU A 338 -16.39 20.65 11.59
N TYR A 339 -16.87 19.55 11.02
CA TYR A 339 -17.75 19.52 9.87
C TYR A 339 -19.21 19.55 10.31
N LEU A 340 -20.00 20.43 9.70
CA LEU A 340 -21.44 20.54 9.93
C LEU A 340 -22.18 20.91 8.63
N GLU A 341 -22.75 19.91 7.94
CA GLU A 341 -23.52 20.07 6.69
C GLU A 341 -22.82 20.89 5.58
N GLY A 342 -21.49 20.86 5.56
CA GLY A 342 -20.67 21.59 4.60
C GLY A 342 -20.16 22.95 5.10
N GLU A 343 -20.48 23.31 6.34
CA GLU A 343 -19.76 24.33 7.07
C GLU A 343 -18.58 23.73 7.85
N ILE A 344 -17.49 24.48 7.94
CA ILE A 344 -16.37 24.17 8.84
C ILE A 344 -16.35 25.20 9.97
N LEU A 345 -16.32 24.70 11.21
CA LEU A 345 -16.21 25.50 12.43
C LEU A 345 -14.92 25.15 13.17
N ARG A 346 -14.27 26.09 13.85
CA ARG A 346 -13.16 25.80 14.77
C ARG A 346 -13.54 26.12 16.19
N TYR A 347 -13.31 25.19 17.11
CA TYR A 347 -13.52 25.44 18.53
C TYR A 347 -12.19 25.66 19.24
N GLY A 348 -12.13 26.70 20.05
CA GLY A 348 -10.98 26.99 20.92
C GLY A 348 -11.00 26.18 22.22
N ARG A 349 -12.17 25.67 22.63
CA ARG A 349 -12.34 25.02 23.94
C ARG A 349 -13.36 23.88 23.92
N LEU A 350 -12.95 22.72 24.41
CA LEU A 350 -13.81 21.56 24.61
C LEU A 350 -14.68 21.69 25.88
N LEU A 351 -15.97 21.35 25.79
CA LEU A 351 -16.91 21.25 26.93
C LEU A 351 -17.40 19.79 27.05
N PRO A 352 -17.84 19.31 28.22
CA PRO A 352 -18.28 17.91 28.40
C PRO A 352 -19.34 17.42 27.38
N ASN A 353 -20.24 18.31 26.94
CA ASN A 353 -21.27 18.03 25.94
C ASN A 353 -21.35 19.14 24.88
N GLY A 354 -20.19 19.59 24.40
CA GLY A 354 -20.16 20.65 23.40
C GLY A 354 -18.79 21.26 23.16
N PHE A 355 -18.84 22.39 22.48
CA PHE A 355 -17.68 23.13 22.03
C PHE A 355 -17.94 24.61 22.27
N ALA A 356 -16.92 25.35 22.73
CA ALA A 356 -16.99 26.79 22.98
C ALA A 356 -15.88 27.51 22.21
N GLU A 357 -16.00 28.84 22.16
CA GLU A 357 -15.10 29.70 21.38
C GLU A 357 -15.10 29.26 19.90
N CYS A 358 -16.29 29.00 19.38
CA CYS A 358 -16.48 28.53 18.01
C CYS A 358 -16.36 29.70 17.01
N GLU A 359 -15.40 29.58 16.11
CA GLU A 359 -15.26 30.36 14.89
C GLU A 359 -16.00 29.65 13.76
N ARG A 360 -16.92 30.35 13.08
CA ARG A 360 -17.79 29.78 12.04
C ARG A 360 -17.33 30.15 10.64
N GLY A 361 -17.68 29.31 9.66
CA GLY A 361 -17.41 29.60 8.25
C GLY A 361 -15.94 29.59 7.87
N LEU A 362 -15.14 28.74 8.54
CA LEU A 362 -13.72 28.62 8.23
C LEU A 362 -13.50 28.33 6.76
N HIS A 363 -12.36 28.81 6.24
CA HIS A 363 -11.94 28.61 4.86
C HIS A 363 -12.94 29.13 3.81
N GLY A 364 -13.82 30.05 4.20
CA GLY A 364 -14.86 30.58 3.31
C GLY A 364 -16.04 29.63 3.12
N THR A 365 -16.24 28.67 4.03
CA THR A 365 -17.48 27.89 4.06
C THR A 365 -18.68 28.76 4.41
N THR A 366 -19.84 28.42 3.84
CA THR A 366 -21.06 29.22 4.03
C THR A 366 -21.60 29.02 5.43
N VAL A 367 -21.72 30.11 6.19
CA VAL A 367 -22.31 30.09 7.53
C VAL A 367 -23.83 29.92 7.43
N GLY A 368 -24.36 28.87 8.05
CA GLY A 368 -25.79 28.54 8.04
C GLY A 368 -26.39 28.40 9.43
N ALA A 369 -27.73 28.40 9.52
CA ALA A 369 -28.42 27.86 10.69
C ALA A 369 -28.56 26.34 10.52
N HIS A 370 -28.38 25.58 11.60
CA HIS A 370 -28.50 24.11 11.58
C HIS A 370 -29.56 23.64 12.57
N ALA A 371 -30.31 22.61 12.20
CA ALA A 371 -31.37 22.10 13.06
C ALA A 371 -30.81 21.27 14.22
N ALA A 372 -31.57 21.17 15.32
CA ALA A 372 -31.30 20.15 16.33
C ALA A 372 -31.35 18.75 15.68
N GLY A 373 -30.51 17.83 16.14
CA GLY A 373 -30.40 16.50 15.53
C GLY A 373 -29.45 16.42 14.34
N THR A 374 -28.87 17.53 13.88
CA THR A 374 -27.88 17.52 12.79
C THR A 374 -26.60 16.83 13.24
N ARG A 375 -26.04 15.97 12.37
CA ARG A 375 -24.77 15.28 12.62
C ARG A 375 -23.59 16.24 12.46
N LEU A 376 -22.69 16.20 13.42
CA LEU A 376 -21.44 16.94 13.47
C LEU A 376 -20.27 15.96 13.52
N GLY A 377 -19.18 16.25 12.82
CA GLY A 377 -17.98 15.43 12.82
C GLY A 377 -16.72 16.23 13.13
N HIS A 378 -15.77 15.64 13.86
CA HIS A 378 -14.44 16.24 14.03
C HIS A 378 -13.60 15.99 12.79
N LEU A 379 -13.02 17.03 12.19
CA LEU A 379 -12.17 16.93 11.01
C LEU A 379 -10.73 16.56 11.39
N VAL A 380 -10.18 15.58 10.68
CA VAL A 380 -8.77 15.20 10.83
C VAL A 380 -7.90 16.17 10.03
N ASN A 381 -7.20 17.04 10.75
CA ASN A 381 -6.20 17.95 10.21
C ASN A 381 -4.79 17.36 10.29
N CYS A 382 -3.97 17.65 9.29
CA CYS A 382 -2.55 17.27 9.23
C CYS A 382 -1.67 18.48 8.86
N PHE A 383 -0.36 18.36 9.12
CA PHE A 383 0.65 19.36 8.80
C PHE A 383 0.30 20.79 9.25
N ASN A 384 0.08 20.98 10.55
CA ASN A 384 -0.23 22.31 11.12
C ASN A 384 0.80 23.39 10.76
N MET A 385 2.07 22.99 10.51
CA MET A 385 3.14 23.89 10.04
C MET A 385 2.88 24.49 8.64
N TRP A 386 1.98 23.88 7.85
CA TRP A 386 1.64 24.28 6.48
C TRP A 386 0.21 24.80 6.33
N GLY A 387 -0.42 25.23 7.44
CA GLY A 387 -1.70 25.95 7.41
C GLY A 387 -2.95 25.10 7.62
N ASN A 388 -2.81 23.91 8.24
CA ASN A 388 -3.84 22.89 8.47
C ASN A 388 -4.40 22.35 7.16
N VAL A 389 -4.12 21.08 6.84
CA VAL A 389 -4.63 20.38 5.66
C VAL A 389 -5.65 19.36 6.11
N ILE A 390 -6.83 19.31 5.48
CA ILE A 390 -7.88 18.35 5.85
C ILE A 390 -7.65 17.07 5.05
N TYR A 391 -7.68 15.92 5.71
CA TYR A 391 -7.58 14.64 5.01
C TYR A 391 -8.92 14.29 4.34
N ALA A 392 -8.89 13.64 3.18
CA ALA A 392 -10.02 12.89 2.66
C ALA A 392 -9.61 11.41 2.61
N PRO A 393 -10.40 10.47 3.17
CA PRO A 393 -10.12 9.06 2.96
C PRO A 393 -10.22 8.77 1.45
N ASP A 394 -9.29 7.95 0.95
CA ASP A 394 -9.33 7.41 -0.42
C ASP A 394 -10.61 6.59 -0.68
#